data_AF-A0A7V1V678-F1
#
_entry.id   AF-A0A7V1V678-F1
#
_cell.length_a   1.000
_cell.length_b   1.000
_cell.length_c   1.000
_cell.angle_alpha   90.00
_cell.angle_beta   90.00
_cell.angle_gamma   90.00
#
_symmetry.space_group_name_H-M   'P 1'
#
loop_
_entity.id
_entity.type
_entity.pdbx_description
1 polymer ?
#
loop_
_entity_poly.entity_id
_entity_poly.type
_entity_poly.pdbx_seq_one_letter_code
_entity_poly.pdbx_strand_id
1 'polypeptide(L)'
;MADGRWRRLTRGSQRPQNNRRPARGLSNRPTLKNLCLVLDSPPMAARRRWTLSRKSLAYHRRHSQEAIGEDFIVCLECGGHFHSLAVHLSSMHGLTPSEYREKWGYPPATALMDIETRLVFSRAARKRLAEGWVPPITRKADDQTVRRLFTEGLNVPAIAERTGLTEHSVYAKLYKLRLSRRRVPNDQLIDLCRQGLWVSEIAARTGLPTGTIYSRLERIRERGVRLPPPKGPRPRGDARRVPASHILTLARRGLTPAAIAARVGIRAASVKRRLWIFRKRGLLPPWRRADSRAIVGDARFLALARKGLGPTAIAERVGFPYATVVGRLASLRRRKLLAPPTPKPINSRLRVSDSELRALVRAGFGPSLIAYRVGLGLTTVKARLKALRTAAPPEHASS
;
A
#
# COMPACT_ATOMS: atom_id res chain seq x y z
N MET A 1 58.81 33.67 -11.61
CA MET A 1 58.23 34.84 -10.92
C MET A 1 56.73 34.84 -11.20
N ALA A 2 55.96 34.45 -10.17
CA ALA A 2 54.98 35.30 -9.48
C ALA A 2 53.62 35.33 -10.21
N ASP A 3 52.65 34.56 -9.72
CA ASP A 3 51.52 35.01 -8.88
C ASP A 3 50.31 35.40 -9.76
N GLY A 4 49.12 34.83 -9.59
CA GLY A 4 48.41 34.65 -8.34
C GLY A 4 47.22 35.60 -8.33
N ARG A 5 46.03 35.14 -8.75
CA ARG A 5 44.72 35.69 -8.30
C ARG A 5 43.53 34.87 -8.78
N TRP A 6 43.25 33.79 -8.06
CA TRP A 6 41.89 33.23 -8.01
C TRP A 6 41.01 34.18 -7.20
N ARG A 7 40.18 34.97 -7.89
CA ARG A 7 39.16 35.80 -7.23
C ARG A 7 38.06 34.92 -6.67
N ARG A 8 37.93 35.02 -5.34
CA ARG A 8 36.87 34.48 -4.51
C ARG A 8 35.57 35.25 -4.81
N LEU A 9 34.60 34.63 -5.48
CA LEU A 9 33.22 35.09 -5.50
C LEU A 9 32.40 34.22 -4.54
N THR A 10 32.35 34.66 -3.29
CA THR A 10 31.29 34.29 -2.36
C THR A 10 30.03 35.09 -2.69
N ARG A 11 28.94 34.43 -3.08
CA ARG A 11 27.57 34.88 -2.80
C ARG A 11 26.56 33.77 -3.06
N GLY A 12 25.79 33.45 -2.02
CA GLY A 12 24.42 32.98 -2.14
C GLY A 12 24.20 31.49 -2.44
N SER A 13 24.38 30.63 -1.44
CA SER A 13 23.78 29.30 -1.41
C SER A 13 22.26 29.39 -1.22
N GLN A 14 21.53 29.81 -2.26
CA GLN A 14 20.10 29.55 -2.32
C GLN A 14 19.91 28.08 -2.69
N ARG A 15 19.66 27.28 -1.64
CA ARG A 15 19.09 25.93 -1.79
C ARG A 15 17.88 26.01 -2.72
N PRO A 16 17.79 25.25 -3.82
CA PRO A 16 16.50 25.09 -4.48
C PRO A 16 15.57 24.44 -3.46
N GLN A 17 14.50 25.17 -3.13
CA GLN A 17 13.45 24.70 -2.25
C GLN A 17 12.88 23.41 -2.84
N ASN A 18 13.17 22.33 -2.14
CA ASN A 18 12.63 21.01 -2.38
C ASN A 18 11.09 21.07 -2.33
N ASN A 19 10.46 20.77 -3.45
CA ASN A 19 9.15 20.12 -3.55
C ASN A 19 8.03 20.66 -2.65
N ARG A 20 7.41 21.78 -3.04
CA ARG A 20 5.96 21.92 -2.87
C ARG A 20 5.29 21.09 -3.95
N ARG A 21 5.00 19.82 -3.65
CA ARG A 21 3.96 19.10 -4.39
C ARG A 21 2.67 19.92 -4.25
N PRO A 22 1.99 20.33 -5.33
CA PRO A 22 0.62 20.79 -5.19
C PRO A 22 -0.15 19.64 -4.53
N ALA A 23 -0.94 19.98 -3.51
CA ALA A 23 -1.81 19.04 -2.82
C ALA A 23 -2.54 18.22 -3.88
N ARG A 24 -2.25 16.91 -3.92
CA ARG A 24 -3.09 15.99 -4.69
C ARG A 24 -4.46 16.09 -4.04
N GLY A 25 -5.35 16.88 -4.66
CA GLY A 25 -6.77 16.73 -4.45
C GLY A 25 -7.06 15.25 -4.51
N LEU A 26 -7.65 14.73 -3.44
CA LEU A 26 -8.19 13.39 -3.39
C LEU A 26 -9.15 13.29 -4.56
N SER A 27 -8.67 12.75 -5.68
CA SER A 27 -9.52 12.46 -6.81
C SER A 27 -10.48 11.40 -6.29
N ASN A 28 -11.73 11.77 -6.06
CA ASN A 28 -12.86 10.86 -5.92
C ASN A 28 -13.05 10.13 -7.26
N ARG A 29 -12.06 9.33 -7.65
CA ARG A 29 -12.16 8.38 -8.74
C ARG A 29 -12.69 7.10 -8.10
N PRO A 30 -13.96 6.71 -8.31
CA PRO A 30 -14.33 5.34 -8.06
C PRO A 30 -13.55 4.49 -9.07
N THR A 31 -12.48 3.86 -8.61
CA THR A 31 -11.86 2.77 -9.37
C THR A 31 -12.91 1.67 -9.53
N LEU A 32 -12.91 0.96 -10.67
CA LEU A 32 -13.81 -0.18 -10.93
C LEU A 32 -13.82 -1.24 -9.80
N LYS A 33 -12.74 -1.29 -8.99
CA LYS A 33 -12.67 -2.10 -7.76
C LYS A 33 -13.66 -1.70 -6.65
N ASN A 34 -14.12 -0.45 -6.60
CA ASN A 34 -14.94 0.08 -5.53
C ASN A 34 -16.45 0.13 -5.85
N LEU A 35 -16.85 0.03 -7.13
CA LEU A 35 -18.27 -0.15 -7.48
C LEU A 35 -18.71 -1.63 -7.42
N CYS A 36 -17.78 -2.56 -7.60
CA CYS A 36 -18.06 -4.00 -7.63
C CYS A 36 -18.14 -4.68 -6.25
N LEU A 37 -17.83 -3.98 -5.15
CA LEU A 37 -17.87 -4.57 -3.80
C LEU A 37 -19.24 -4.41 -3.11
N VAL A 38 -20.23 -3.82 -3.79
CA VAL A 38 -21.50 -3.42 -3.15
C VAL A 38 -22.70 -4.20 -3.67
N LEU A 39 -22.56 -5.00 -4.73
CA LEU A 39 -23.61 -5.90 -5.20
C LEU A 39 -23.06 -7.33 -5.28
N ASP A 40 -23.88 -8.28 -4.83
CA ASP A 40 -23.76 -9.73 -4.98
C ASP A 40 -23.02 -10.53 -3.89
N SER A 41 -23.78 -10.85 -2.82
CA SER A 41 -24.04 -12.26 -2.44
C SER A 41 -25.04 -12.36 -1.28
N PRO A 42 -26.24 -12.95 -1.45
CA PRO A 42 -27.07 -13.32 -0.32
C PRO A 42 -26.43 -14.45 0.51
N PRO A 43 -26.74 -14.56 1.82
CA PRO A 43 -26.18 -15.57 2.71
C PRO A 43 -26.46 -16.99 2.19
N MET A 44 -25.55 -17.93 2.45
CA MET A 44 -25.55 -19.27 1.84
C MET A 44 -26.87 -20.04 1.97
N ALA A 45 -27.67 -19.77 3.02
CA ALA A 45 -28.97 -20.38 3.24
C ALA A 45 -30.04 -20.01 2.18
N ALA A 46 -29.93 -18.86 1.52
CA ALA A 46 -30.89 -18.40 0.50
C ALA A 46 -30.56 -18.88 -0.93
N ARG A 47 -29.41 -19.56 -1.14
CA ARG A 47 -28.88 -19.90 -2.47
C ARG A 47 -29.65 -20.97 -3.23
N ARG A 48 -30.45 -21.81 -2.55
CA ARG A 48 -31.17 -22.92 -3.19
C ARG A 48 -32.28 -22.47 -4.15
N ARG A 49 -32.73 -21.21 -4.10
CA ARG A 49 -33.81 -20.69 -4.94
C ARG A 49 -33.33 -20.06 -6.26
N TRP A 50 -32.01 -19.85 -6.42
CA TRP A 50 -31.41 -19.09 -7.53
C TRP A 50 -30.20 -19.81 -8.15
N THR A 51 -30.17 -21.14 -8.11
CA THR A 51 -29.19 -21.95 -8.82
C THR A 51 -29.91 -22.80 -9.84
N LEU A 52 -29.40 -22.84 -11.06
CA LEU A 52 -29.98 -23.69 -12.10
C LEU A 52 -29.99 -25.16 -11.68
N SER A 53 -31.01 -25.88 -12.15
CA SER A 53 -31.03 -27.33 -12.07
C SER A 53 -29.81 -27.91 -12.79
N ARG A 54 -29.36 -29.12 -12.40
CA ARG A 54 -28.24 -29.79 -13.09
C ARG A 54 -28.48 -29.94 -14.60
N LYS A 55 -29.73 -30.20 -15.01
CA LYS A 55 -30.12 -30.31 -16.43
C LYS A 55 -29.99 -28.97 -17.15
N SER A 56 -30.49 -27.89 -16.55
CA SER A 56 -30.39 -26.53 -17.11
C SER A 56 -28.94 -26.04 -17.17
N LEU A 57 -28.12 -26.32 -16.16
CA LEU A 57 -26.70 -25.98 -16.19
C LEU A 57 -25.95 -26.74 -17.30
N ALA A 58 -26.25 -28.03 -17.50
CA ALA A 58 -25.68 -28.80 -18.60
C ALA A 58 -26.08 -28.25 -19.97
N TYR A 59 -27.30 -27.71 -20.10
CA TYR A 59 -27.74 -27.00 -21.30
C TYR A 59 -26.89 -25.75 -21.57
N HIS A 60 -26.75 -24.84 -20.60
CA HIS A 60 -25.96 -23.61 -20.80
C HIS A 60 -24.47 -23.88 -20.98
N ARG A 61 -23.92 -24.98 -20.46
CA ARG A 61 -22.54 -25.38 -20.75
C ARG A 61 -22.32 -25.71 -22.22
N ARG A 62 -23.35 -26.23 -22.90
CA ARG A 62 -23.34 -26.48 -24.35
C ARG A 62 -23.65 -25.22 -25.16
N HIS A 63 -24.51 -24.34 -24.61
CA HIS A 63 -24.93 -23.08 -25.22
C HIS A 63 -24.43 -21.90 -24.38
N SER A 64 -23.11 -21.72 -24.31
CA SER A 64 -22.48 -20.77 -23.38
C SER A 64 -22.95 -19.33 -23.60
N GLN A 65 -23.24 -18.94 -24.84
CA GLN A 65 -23.73 -17.59 -25.16
C GLN A 65 -25.10 -17.29 -24.53
N GLU A 66 -25.98 -18.28 -24.42
CA GLU A 66 -27.32 -18.15 -23.83
C GLU A 66 -27.30 -18.05 -22.31
N ALA A 67 -26.15 -18.30 -21.67
CA ALA A 67 -25.98 -18.03 -20.24
C ALA A 67 -26.02 -16.52 -19.92
N ILE A 68 -25.90 -15.66 -20.94
CA ILE A 68 -25.99 -14.20 -20.82
C ILE A 68 -27.44 -13.78 -21.08
N GLY A 69 -28.20 -13.56 -20.02
CA GLY A 69 -29.57 -13.06 -20.08
C GLY A 69 -29.68 -11.54 -20.02
N GLU A 70 -30.92 -11.07 -20.05
CA GLU A 70 -31.25 -9.64 -19.99
C GLU A 70 -30.91 -9.06 -18.62
N ASP A 71 -31.41 -9.68 -17.55
CA ASP A 71 -31.28 -9.19 -16.17
C ASP A 71 -30.16 -9.90 -15.38
N PHE A 72 -29.69 -11.05 -15.86
CA PHE A 72 -28.67 -11.84 -15.18
C PHE A 72 -27.78 -12.61 -16.15
N ILE A 73 -26.59 -12.96 -15.69
CA ILE A 73 -25.68 -13.93 -16.29
C ILE A 73 -25.51 -15.15 -15.39
N VAL A 74 -25.56 -16.34 -15.99
CA VAL A 74 -25.35 -17.62 -15.31
C VAL A 74 -23.87 -17.99 -15.31
N CYS A 75 -23.32 -18.35 -14.15
CA CYS A 75 -21.99 -18.93 -14.07
C CYS A 75 -22.03 -20.41 -14.50
N LEU A 76 -21.24 -20.79 -15.50
CA LEU A 76 -21.18 -22.15 -16.04
C LEU A 76 -20.43 -23.14 -15.12
N GLU A 77 -19.66 -22.64 -14.14
CA GLU A 77 -19.01 -23.47 -13.13
C GLU A 77 -20.02 -23.93 -12.06
N CYS A 78 -20.77 -22.99 -11.49
CA CYS A 78 -21.61 -23.23 -10.31
C CYS A 78 -23.12 -23.14 -10.53
N GLY A 79 -23.58 -22.65 -11.68
CA GLY A 79 -24.99 -22.46 -12.03
C GLY A 79 -25.71 -21.34 -11.27
N GLY A 80 -24.96 -20.46 -10.59
CA GLY A 80 -25.51 -19.28 -9.93
C GLY A 80 -25.78 -18.13 -10.91
N HIS A 81 -26.76 -17.28 -10.56
CA HIS A 81 -27.12 -16.07 -11.31
C HIS A 81 -26.43 -14.84 -10.70
N PHE A 82 -25.92 -13.95 -11.55
CA PHE A 82 -25.17 -12.76 -11.16
C PHE A 82 -25.44 -11.62 -12.16
N HIS A 83 -25.14 -10.37 -11.78
CA HIS A 83 -25.08 -9.28 -12.76
C HIS A 83 -23.71 -9.22 -13.47
N SER A 84 -22.65 -9.63 -12.77
CA SER A 84 -21.29 -9.69 -13.32
C SER A 84 -20.51 -10.89 -12.77
N LEU A 85 -19.83 -11.62 -13.65
CA LEU A 85 -19.00 -12.75 -13.24
C LEU A 85 -17.60 -12.34 -12.76
N ALA A 86 -17.16 -11.09 -12.98
CA ALA A 86 -15.75 -10.72 -12.77
C ALA A 86 -15.23 -10.96 -11.35
N VAL A 87 -16.02 -10.59 -10.33
CA VAL A 87 -15.65 -10.81 -8.92
C VAL A 87 -15.89 -12.27 -8.52
N HIS A 88 -16.97 -12.87 -8.99
CA HIS A 88 -17.35 -14.24 -8.68
C HIS A 88 -16.28 -15.25 -9.14
N LEU A 89 -15.79 -15.12 -10.37
CA LEU A 89 -14.77 -16.02 -10.93
C LEU A 89 -13.48 -16.03 -10.11
N SER A 90 -12.99 -14.84 -9.73
CA SER A 90 -11.75 -14.73 -8.95
C SER A 90 -11.90 -15.23 -7.51
N SER A 91 -13.05 -14.98 -6.88
CA SER A 91 -13.28 -15.33 -5.47
C SER A 91 -13.70 -16.78 -5.23
N MET A 92 -14.53 -17.35 -6.12
CA MET A 92 -15.09 -18.69 -5.94
C MET A 92 -14.36 -19.76 -6.75
N HIS A 93 -13.80 -19.40 -7.91
CA HIS A 93 -13.22 -20.36 -8.85
C HIS A 93 -11.72 -20.14 -9.10
N GLY A 94 -11.15 -19.04 -8.60
CA GLY A 94 -9.74 -18.70 -8.85
C GLY A 94 -9.42 -18.43 -10.33
N LEU A 95 -10.44 -18.17 -11.15
CA LEU A 95 -10.29 -17.95 -12.60
C LEU A 95 -10.26 -16.46 -12.92
N THR A 96 -9.44 -16.10 -13.92
CA THR A 96 -9.53 -14.79 -14.56
C THR A 96 -10.64 -14.77 -15.61
N PRO A 97 -11.20 -13.59 -15.93
CA PRO A 97 -12.15 -13.46 -17.03
C PRO A 97 -11.61 -13.93 -18.40
N SER A 98 -10.29 -13.92 -18.61
CA SER A 98 -9.69 -14.41 -19.86
C SER A 98 -9.75 -15.92 -19.93
N GLU A 99 -9.27 -16.59 -18.88
CA GLU A 99 -9.29 -18.06 -18.77
C GLU A 99 -10.73 -18.61 -18.81
N TYR A 100 -11.68 -17.93 -18.18
CA TYR A 100 -13.08 -18.33 -18.23
C TYR A 100 -13.67 -18.24 -19.65
N ARG A 101 -13.30 -17.20 -20.42
CA ARG A 101 -13.75 -17.07 -21.81
C ARG A 101 -13.18 -18.18 -22.68
N GLU A 102 -11.88 -18.46 -22.54
CA GLU A 102 -11.21 -19.53 -23.26
C GLU A 102 -11.83 -20.89 -22.93
N LYS A 103 -12.05 -21.18 -21.65
CA LYS A 103 -12.64 -22.44 -21.19
C LYS A 103 -14.03 -22.73 -21.75
N TRP A 104 -14.88 -21.70 -21.87
CA TRP A 104 -16.28 -21.84 -22.30
C TRP A 104 -16.54 -21.33 -23.73
N GLY A 105 -15.49 -21.04 -24.49
CA GLY A 105 -15.58 -20.64 -25.89
C GLY A 105 -16.21 -19.26 -26.14
N TYR A 106 -16.14 -18.34 -25.18
CA TYR A 106 -16.61 -16.98 -25.39
C TYR A 106 -15.60 -16.16 -26.24
N PRO A 107 -16.08 -15.32 -27.17
CA PRO A 107 -15.22 -14.35 -27.85
C PRO A 107 -14.45 -13.46 -26.86
N PRO A 108 -13.20 -13.07 -27.13
CA PRO A 108 -12.37 -12.29 -26.20
C PRO A 108 -13.01 -10.96 -25.77
N ALA A 109 -13.80 -10.36 -26.65
CA ALA A 109 -14.49 -9.09 -26.41
C ALA A 109 -15.83 -9.24 -25.68
N THR A 110 -16.31 -10.46 -25.44
CA THR A 110 -17.60 -10.68 -24.79
C THR A 110 -17.58 -10.19 -23.35
N ALA A 111 -18.58 -9.39 -23.00
CA ALA A 111 -18.81 -8.93 -21.65
C ALA A 111 -19.45 -10.05 -20.83
N LEU A 112 -18.78 -10.50 -19.76
CA LEU A 112 -19.30 -11.50 -18.82
C LEU A 112 -20.24 -10.85 -17.79
N MET A 113 -21.27 -10.17 -18.30
CA MET A 113 -22.26 -9.40 -17.56
C MET A 113 -23.61 -9.49 -18.29
N ASP A 114 -24.69 -9.33 -17.54
CA ASP A 114 -26.04 -9.20 -18.10
C ASP A 114 -26.17 -7.98 -19.04
N ILE A 115 -27.25 -7.95 -19.82
CA ILE A 115 -27.45 -6.93 -20.84
C ILE A 115 -27.80 -5.58 -20.20
N GLU A 116 -28.66 -5.55 -19.19
CA GLU A 116 -29.08 -4.32 -18.52
C GLU A 116 -27.87 -3.57 -17.92
N THR A 117 -27.04 -4.27 -17.16
CA THR A 117 -25.79 -3.77 -16.59
C THR A 117 -24.89 -3.21 -17.68
N ARG A 118 -24.77 -3.91 -18.81
CA ARG A 118 -23.97 -3.46 -19.96
C ARG A 118 -24.53 -2.16 -20.56
N LEU A 119 -25.84 -2.02 -20.65
CA LEU A 119 -26.51 -0.79 -21.10
C LEU A 119 -26.27 0.37 -20.15
N VAL A 120 -26.34 0.15 -18.83
CA VAL A 120 -26.02 1.18 -17.81
C VAL A 120 -24.60 1.70 -18.00
N PHE A 121 -23.61 0.81 -18.14
CA PHE A 121 -22.23 1.20 -18.39
C PHE A 121 -22.05 1.93 -19.73
N SER A 122 -22.74 1.49 -20.78
CA SER A 122 -22.73 2.13 -22.10
C SER A 122 -23.29 3.55 -22.05
N ARG A 123 -24.44 3.75 -21.38
CA ARG A 123 -25.04 5.08 -21.17
C ARG A 123 -24.12 5.99 -20.38
N ALA A 124 -23.53 5.49 -19.29
CA ALA A 124 -22.57 6.25 -18.49
C ALA A 124 -21.32 6.63 -19.30
N ALA A 125 -20.81 5.72 -20.15
CA ALA A 125 -19.69 6.01 -21.04
C ALA A 125 -20.04 7.09 -22.08
N ARG A 126 -21.21 6.97 -22.73
CA ARG A 126 -21.72 7.97 -23.70
C ARG A 126 -21.89 9.35 -23.07
N LYS A 127 -22.47 9.43 -21.86
CA LYS A 127 -22.61 10.67 -21.11
C LYS A 127 -21.25 11.34 -20.88
N ARG A 128 -20.26 10.58 -20.43
CA ARG A 128 -18.90 11.09 -20.20
C ARG A 128 -18.26 11.60 -21.49
N LEU A 129 -18.40 10.85 -22.59
CA LEU A 129 -17.92 11.27 -23.91
C LEU A 129 -18.56 12.60 -24.33
N ALA A 130 -19.87 12.77 -24.11
CA ALA A 130 -20.59 14.02 -24.38
C ALA A 130 -20.12 15.18 -23.49
N GLU A 131 -19.75 14.90 -22.24
CA GLU A 131 -19.12 15.86 -21.30
C GLU A 131 -17.65 16.17 -21.64
N GLY A 132 -17.15 15.76 -22.82
CA GLY A 132 -15.78 16.00 -23.26
C GLY A 132 -14.73 15.11 -22.61
N TRP A 133 -15.14 14.06 -21.89
CA TRP A 133 -14.21 13.06 -21.39
C TRP A 133 -13.64 12.27 -22.56
N VAL A 134 -12.38 12.51 -22.89
CA VAL A 134 -11.63 11.67 -23.83
C VAL A 134 -11.12 10.45 -23.06
N PRO A 135 -11.49 9.21 -23.43
CA PRO A 135 -10.87 8.03 -22.87
C PRO A 135 -9.37 8.16 -23.08
N PRO A 136 -8.53 7.92 -22.06
CA PRO A 136 -7.09 8.01 -22.23
C PRO A 136 -6.71 7.14 -23.42
N ILE A 137 -6.20 7.77 -24.48
CA ILE A 137 -5.86 7.11 -25.74
C ILE A 137 -4.83 6.04 -25.39
N THR A 138 -5.26 4.78 -25.32
CA THR A 138 -4.36 3.65 -25.13
C THR A 138 -3.68 3.26 -26.43
N ARG A 139 -3.45 4.20 -27.36
CA ARG A 139 -2.35 4.03 -28.33
C ARG A 139 -1.05 4.26 -27.58
N LYS A 140 -0.75 3.32 -26.69
CA LYS A 140 0.57 3.13 -26.12
C LYS A 140 1.54 3.18 -27.30
N ALA A 141 2.58 4.02 -27.25
CA ALA A 141 3.61 4.06 -28.29
C ALA A 141 3.95 2.63 -28.72
N ASP A 142 3.99 2.40 -30.02
CA ASP A 142 4.17 1.08 -30.58
C ASP A 142 5.52 0.49 -30.17
N ASP A 143 5.64 -0.82 -30.29
CA ASP A 143 6.86 -1.51 -29.85
C ASP A 143 8.09 -1.06 -30.68
N GLN A 144 7.88 -0.58 -31.91
CA GLN A 144 8.94 -0.05 -32.78
C GLN A 144 9.47 1.31 -32.30
N THR A 145 8.61 2.24 -31.89
CA THR A 145 9.03 3.53 -31.33
C THR A 145 9.84 3.34 -30.05
N VAL A 146 9.38 2.45 -29.16
CA VAL A 146 10.12 2.13 -27.93
C VAL A 146 11.46 1.46 -28.24
N ARG A 147 11.52 0.55 -29.22
CA ARG A 147 12.78 -0.05 -29.70
C ARG A 147 13.74 1.02 -30.24
N ARG A 148 13.26 1.88 -31.14
CA ARG A 148 14.06 2.94 -31.77
C ARG A 148 14.68 3.86 -30.72
N LEU A 149 13.85 4.44 -29.85
CA LEU A 149 14.32 5.37 -28.80
C LEU A 149 15.30 4.69 -27.83
N PHE A 150 15.09 3.41 -27.52
CA PHE A 150 16.02 2.64 -26.68
C PHE A 150 17.35 2.36 -27.38
N THR A 151 17.34 2.03 -28.66
CA THR A 151 18.55 1.83 -29.49
C THR A 151 19.31 3.14 -29.69
N GLU A 152 18.61 4.28 -29.81
CA GLU A 152 19.18 5.64 -29.81
C GLU A 152 19.84 6.01 -28.45
N GLY A 153 19.76 5.13 -27.44
CA GLY A 153 20.50 5.25 -26.20
C GLY A 153 19.73 5.91 -25.05
N LEU A 154 18.44 6.23 -25.22
CA LEU A 154 17.64 6.83 -24.18
C LEU A 154 17.41 5.88 -23.01
N ASN A 155 17.34 6.45 -21.81
CA ASN A 155 16.97 5.71 -20.61
C ASN A 155 15.43 5.59 -20.47
N VAL A 156 14.98 4.67 -19.62
CA VAL A 156 13.54 4.38 -19.45
C VAL A 156 12.71 5.61 -19.07
N PRO A 157 13.16 6.49 -18.14
CA PRO A 157 12.45 7.74 -17.86
C PRO A 157 12.29 8.66 -19.08
N ALA A 158 13.35 8.86 -19.88
CA ALA A 158 13.30 9.71 -21.07
C ALA A 158 12.41 9.13 -22.17
N ILE A 159 12.39 7.80 -22.32
CA ILE A 159 11.47 7.12 -23.23
C ILE A 159 10.03 7.30 -22.76
N ALA A 160 9.77 7.16 -21.46
CA ALA A 160 8.44 7.35 -20.87
C ALA A 160 7.91 8.77 -21.12
N GLU A 161 8.74 9.78 -20.92
CA GLU A 161 8.40 11.18 -21.18
C GLU A 161 8.09 11.44 -22.67
N ARG A 162 8.96 10.98 -23.58
CA ARG A 162 8.76 11.16 -25.04
C ARG A 162 7.56 10.42 -25.61
N THR A 163 7.22 9.27 -25.03
CA THR A 163 6.15 8.41 -25.56
C THR A 163 4.81 8.58 -24.84
N GLY A 164 4.77 9.38 -23.77
CA GLY A 164 3.62 9.46 -22.87
C GLY A 164 3.31 8.15 -22.12
N LEU A 165 4.22 7.17 -22.16
CA LEU A 165 4.08 5.90 -21.46
C LEU A 165 4.44 6.05 -19.99
N THR A 166 3.87 5.20 -19.14
CA THR A 166 4.43 5.02 -17.78
C THR A 166 5.76 4.27 -17.87
N GLU A 167 6.71 4.55 -16.97
CA GLU A 167 7.98 3.81 -16.89
C GLU A 167 7.75 2.28 -16.84
N HIS A 168 6.74 1.83 -16.09
CA HIS A 168 6.35 0.42 -16.03
C HIS A 168 5.94 -0.14 -17.40
N SER A 169 5.20 0.61 -18.21
CA SER A 169 4.82 0.20 -19.57
C SER A 169 6.01 0.13 -20.51
N VAL A 170 6.97 1.06 -20.36
CA VAL A 170 8.24 1.03 -21.10
C VAL A 170 9.03 -0.22 -20.72
N TYR A 171 9.16 -0.54 -19.43
CA TYR A 171 9.82 -1.79 -18.98
C TYR A 171 9.14 -3.03 -19.56
N ALA A 172 7.81 -3.13 -19.51
CA ALA A 172 7.07 -4.26 -20.05
C ALA A 172 7.32 -4.45 -21.56
N LYS A 173 7.34 -3.35 -22.33
CA LYS A 173 7.63 -3.37 -23.76
C LYS A 173 9.08 -3.74 -24.05
N LEU A 174 10.04 -3.15 -23.36
CA LEU A 174 11.45 -3.52 -23.50
C LEU A 174 11.69 -5.00 -23.12
N TYR A 175 10.95 -5.52 -22.15
CA TYR A 175 11.01 -6.94 -21.78
C TYR A 175 10.48 -7.83 -22.91
N LYS A 176 9.30 -7.50 -23.46
CA LYS A 176 8.71 -8.16 -24.63
C LYS A 176 9.65 -8.13 -25.84
N LEU A 177 10.31 -6.99 -26.07
CA LEU A 177 11.27 -6.81 -27.16
C LEU A 177 12.64 -7.46 -26.89
N ARG A 178 12.85 -8.06 -25.72
CA ARG A 178 14.12 -8.60 -25.23
C ARG A 178 15.25 -7.56 -25.18
N LEU A 179 14.90 -6.27 -25.11
CA LEU A 179 15.79 -5.12 -25.00
C LEU A 179 16.01 -4.66 -23.54
N SER A 180 15.15 -5.09 -22.60
CA SER A 180 15.18 -4.71 -21.16
C SER A 180 16.42 -5.20 -20.37
N ARG A 181 17.47 -5.62 -21.06
CA ARG A 181 18.79 -5.75 -20.48
C ARG A 181 19.74 -5.11 -21.47
N ARG A 182 20.25 -3.91 -21.17
CA ARG A 182 21.67 -3.68 -21.41
C ARG A 182 22.36 -4.76 -20.60
N ARG A 183 22.56 -5.93 -21.23
CA ARG A 183 23.14 -7.09 -20.60
C ARG A 183 24.62 -6.76 -20.57
N VAL A 184 25.04 -5.94 -19.59
CA VAL A 184 26.46 -5.77 -19.25
C VAL A 184 26.99 -7.20 -19.17
N PRO A 185 27.86 -7.66 -20.07
CA PRO A 185 28.28 -9.05 -20.08
C PRO A 185 28.92 -9.42 -18.73
N ASN A 186 28.94 -10.71 -18.38
CA ASN A 186 29.64 -11.12 -17.17
C ASN A 186 31.14 -10.74 -17.29
N ASP A 187 31.71 -10.84 -18.48
CA ASP A 187 33.10 -10.50 -18.78
C ASP A 187 33.41 -9.04 -18.45
N GLN A 188 32.52 -8.13 -18.86
CA GLN A 188 32.65 -6.71 -18.51
C GLN A 188 32.60 -6.46 -17.00
N LEU A 189 31.80 -7.21 -16.23
CA LEU A 189 31.80 -7.10 -14.77
C LEU A 189 33.10 -7.66 -14.15
N ILE A 190 33.63 -8.74 -14.72
CA ILE A 190 34.90 -9.34 -14.31
C ILE A 190 36.03 -8.35 -14.54
N ASP A 191 36.08 -7.70 -15.69
CA ASP A 191 37.13 -6.72 -16.03
C ASP A 191 37.09 -5.49 -15.13
N LEU A 192 35.89 -4.99 -14.81
CA LEU A 192 35.73 -3.90 -13.84
C LEU A 192 36.17 -4.32 -12.43
N CYS A 193 35.95 -5.58 -12.04
CA CYS A 193 36.49 -6.11 -10.78
C CYS A 193 38.03 -6.22 -10.83
N ARG A 194 38.60 -6.67 -11.96
CA ARG A 194 40.06 -6.75 -12.18
C ARG A 194 40.74 -5.38 -12.14
N GLN A 195 40.05 -4.33 -12.57
CA GLN A 195 40.49 -2.93 -12.40
C GLN A 195 40.52 -2.48 -10.93
N GLY A 196 40.00 -3.28 -9.99
CA GLY A 196 39.98 -2.98 -8.57
C GLY A 196 38.85 -2.05 -8.15
N LEU A 197 37.80 -1.90 -8.96
CA LEU A 197 36.69 -0.99 -8.65
C LEU A 197 35.78 -1.58 -7.57
N TRP A 198 35.22 -0.69 -6.76
CA TRP A 198 34.18 -1.05 -5.81
C TRP A 198 32.85 -1.28 -6.52
N VAL A 199 32.00 -2.16 -5.99
CA VAL A 199 30.66 -2.44 -6.55
C VAL A 199 29.82 -1.17 -6.71
N SER A 200 29.99 -0.16 -5.86
CA SER A 200 29.37 1.16 -6.01
C SER A 200 29.85 1.93 -7.24
N GLU A 201 31.13 1.84 -7.57
CA GLU A 201 31.69 2.42 -8.81
C GLU A 201 31.30 1.62 -10.03
N ILE A 202 31.31 0.28 -9.93
CA ILE A 202 30.80 -0.59 -11.00
C ILE A 202 29.34 -0.24 -11.30
N ALA A 203 28.51 0.00 -10.28
CA ALA A 203 27.13 0.47 -10.43
C ALA A 203 27.06 1.84 -11.12
N ALA A 204 27.89 2.79 -10.70
CA ALA A 204 27.93 4.12 -11.32
C ALA A 204 28.35 4.05 -12.80
N ARG A 205 29.30 3.17 -13.17
CA ARG A 205 29.78 3.00 -14.54
C ARG A 205 28.82 2.22 -15.43
N THR A 206 28.17 1.19 -14.88
CA THR A 206 27.33 0.27 -15.65
C THR A 206 25.84 0.66 -15.65
N GLY A 207 25.43 1.56 -14.75
CA GLY A 207 24.03 1.89 -14.52
C GLY A 207 23.21 0.76 -13.88
N LEU A 208 23.86 -0.36 -13.51
CA LEU A 208 23.19 -1.49 -12.85
C LEU A 208 22.97 -1.22 -11.36
N PRO A 209 21.84 -1.64 -10.79
CA PRO A 209 21.66 -1.63 -9.34
C PRO A 209 22.73 -2.45 -8.64
N THR A 210 23.26 -1.93 -7.53
CA THR A 210 24.31 -2.61 -6.73
C THR A 210 23.92 -4.03 -6.31
N GLY A 211 22.65 -4.26 -5.93
CA GLY A 211 22.14 -5.59 -5.60
C GLY A 211 22.25 -6.59 -6.76
N THR A 212 21.92 -6.16 -7.98
CA THR A 212 22.05 -6.97 -9.19
C THR A 212 23.51 -7.34 -9.47
N ILE A 213 24.44 -6.39 -9.26
CA ILE A 213 25.87 -6.64 -9.43
C ILE A 213 26.34 -7.68 -8.40
N TYR A 214 25.96 -7.55 -7.13
CA TYR A 214 26.31 -8.54 -6.10
C TYR A 214 25.88 -9.96 -6.48
N SER A 215 24.60 -10.17 -6.83
CA SER A 215 24.10 -11.49 -7.20
C SER A 215 24.77 -12.06 -8.47
N ARG A 216 25.19 -11.20 -9.40
CA ARG A 216 25.90 -11.65 -10.60
C ARG A 216 27.35 -12.04 -10.30
N LEU A 217 28.06 -11.25 -9.49
CA LEU A 217 29.42 -11.58 -9.07
C LEU A 217 29.47 -12.83 -8.19
N GLU A 218 28.44 -13.07 -7.39
CA GLU A 218 28.27 -14.31 -6.62
C GLU A 218 28.18 -15.53 -7.55
N ARG A 219 27.29 -15.52 -8.54
CA ARG A 219 27.20 -16.59 -9.55
C ARG A 219 28.48 -16.80 -10.36
N ILE A 220 29.26 -15.74 -10.58
CA ILE A 220 30.57 -15.83 -11.25
C ILE A 220 31.57 -16.56 -10.35
N ARG A 221 31.57 -16.28 -9.04
CA ARG A 221 32.41 -16.98 -8.06
C ARG A 221 32.02 -18.44 -7.89
N GLU A 222 30.72 -18.74 -7.86
CA GLU A 222 30.20 -20.12 -7.81
C GLU A 222 30.66 -20.96 -9.00
N ARG A 223 30.92 -20.33 -10.15
CA ARG A 223 31.47 -20.98 -11.36
C ARG A 223 33.00 -21.10 -11.33
N GLY A 224 33.65 -20.85 -10.19
CA GLY A 224 35.10 -21.00 -10.02
C GLY A 224 35.95 -19.81 -10.46
N VAL A 225 35.35 -18.70 -10.92
CA VAL A 225 36.12 -17.52 -11.33
C VAL A 225 36.56 -16.73 -10.09
N ARG A 226 37.87 -16.70 -9.83
CA ARG A 226 38.45 -15.89 -8.75
C ARG A 226 38.49 -14.41 -9.13
N LEU A 227 37.72 -13.60 -8.41
CA LEU A 227 37.68 -12.15 -8.57
C LEU A 227 38.59 -11.47 -7.55
N PRO A 228 39.44 -10.50 -7.96
CA PRO A 228 40.30 -9.80 -7.02
C PRO A 228 39.49 -8.89 -6.08
N PRO A 229 40.02 -8.59 -4.88
CA PRO A 229 39.41 -7.60 -4.00
C PRO A 229 39.50 -6.20 -4.63
N PRO A 230 38.56 -5.29 -4.31
CA PRO A 230 38.65 -3.90 -4.76
C PRO A 230 39.93 -3.24 -4.21
N LYS A 231 40.55 -2.39 -5.02
CA LYS A 231 41.76 -1.62 -4.69
C LYS A 231 41.37 -0.27 -4.09
N GLY A 232 42.13 0.19 -3.11
CA GLY A 232 41.98 1.51 -2.51
C GLY A 232 40.78 1.67 -1.56
N PRO A 233 40.60 2.88 -1.01
CA PRO A 233 39.54 3.16 -0.03
C PRO A 233 38.15 3.13 -0.67
N ARG A 234 37.13 2.71 0.09
CA ARG A 234 35.75 2.58 -0.40
C ARG A 234 35.16 3.94 -0.85
N PRO A 235 34.81 4.12 -2.13
CA PRO A 235 34.27 5.36 -2.68
C PRO A 235 32.88 5.62 -2.15
N ARG A 236 32.77 6.76 -1.45
CA ARG A 236 31.57 7.37 -0.84
C ARG A 236 30.69 6.40 -0.06
N GLY A 237 31.20 6.06 1.12
CA GLY A 237 30.42 5.97 2.36
C GLY A 237 30.82 7.07 3.35
N ASP A 238 31.26 8.24 2.88
CA ASP A 238 31.68 9.38 3.71
C ASP A 238 30.51 10.16 4.30
N ALA A 239 29.74 9.48 5.15
CA ALA A 239 29.05 10.16 6.23
C ALA A 239 29.70 9.71 7.54
N ARG A 240 30.91 10.24 7.77
CA ARG A 240 31.66 10.23 9.03
C ARG A 240 32.03 8.82 9.50
N ARG A 241 33.33 8.48 9.48
CA ARG A 241 33.84 7.40 10.34
C ARG A 241 33.75 7.90 11.78
N VAL A 242 32.54 7.92 12.33
CA VAL A 242 32.31 8.35 13.70
C VAL A 242 33.04 7.34 14.57
N PRO A 243 34.03 7.78 15.35
CA PRO A 243 34.77 6.90 16.22
C PRO A 243 33.81 6.14 17.13
N ALA A 244 34.10 4.86 17.36
CA ALA A 244 33.32 4.05 18.29
C ALA A 244 33.27 4.71 19.68
N SER A 245 34.39 5.30 20.10
CA SER A 245 34.53 6.10 21.32
C SER A 245 33.52 7.25 21.38
N HIS A 246 33.33 8.02 20.30
CA HIS A 246 32.39 9.14 20.29
C HIS A 246 30.94 8.68 20.46
N ILE A 247 30.52 7.62 19.77
CA ILE A 247 29.18 7.04 19.94
C ILE A 247 29.01 6.48 21.37
N LEU A 248 30.06 5.85 21.91
CA LEU A 248 30.08 5.29 23.25
C LEU A 248 29.94 6.39 24.32
N THR A 249 30.67 7.51 24.18
CA THR A 249 30.57 8.66 25.08
C THR A 249 29.16 9.26 25.08
N LEU A 250 28.57 9.46 23.90
CA LEU A 250 27.19 9.97 23.81
C LEU A 250 26.17 8.99 24.40
N ALA A 251 26.38 7.68 24.23
CA ALA A 251 25.53 6.66 24.83
C ALA A 251 25.66 6.60 26.36
N ARG A 252 26.87 6.75 26.91
CA ARG A 252 27.10 6.83 28.36
C ARG A 252 26.47 8.07 29.00
N ARG A 253 26.37 9.16 28.25
CA ARG A 253 25.61 10.37 28.63
C ARG A 253 24.08 10.18 28.57
N GLY A 254 23.58 8.99 28.28
CA GLY A 254 22.15 8.67 28.29
C GLY A 254 21.36 9.10 27.05
N LEU A 255 22.03 9.51 25.96
CA LEU A 255 21.32 9.93 24.74
C LEU A 255 20.64 8.73 24.05
N THR A 256 19.45 8.99 23.49
CA THR A 256 18.73 7.99 22.71
C THR A 256 19.44 7.70 21.38
N PRO A 257 19.28 6.50 20.78
CA PRO A 257 19.88 6.18 19.50
C PRO A 257 19.49 7.16 18.38
N ALA A 258 18.30 7.75 18.44
CA ALA A 258 17.84 8.77 17.50
C ALA A 258 18.54 10.12 17.72
N ALA A 259 18.71 10.55 18.97
CA ALA A 259 19.44 11.78 19.31
C ALA A 259 20.93 11.66 18.93
N ILE A 260 21.56 10.51 19.21
CA ILE A 260 22.93 10.22 18.77
C ILE A 260 23.02 10.28 17.25
N ALA A 261 22.09 9.64 16.54
CA ALA A 261 22.06 9.65 15.07
C ALA A 261 21.96 11.06 14.48
N ALA A 262 21.09 11.91 15.04
CA ALA A 262 20.93 13.30 14.62
C ALA A 262 22.19 14.14 14.90
N ARG A 263 22.74 14.03 16.12
CA ARG A 263 23.95 14.75 16.56
C ARG A 263 25.17 14.38 15.71
N VAL A 264 25.29 13.10 15.42
CA VAL A 264 26.43 12.50 14.73
C VAL A 264 26.24 12.53 13.21
N GLY A 265 25.04 12.76 12.69
CA GLY A 265 24.77 12.81 11.25
C GLY A 265 24.87 11.45 10.54
N ILE A 266 24.49 10.37 11.23
CA ILE A 266 24.44 9.01 10.66
C ILE A 266 23.04 8.42 10.81
N ARG A 267 22.71 7.39 10.01
CA ARG A 267 21.40 6.72 10.09
C ARG A 267 21.19 6.07 11.47
N ALA A 268 19.98 6.22 12.04
CA ALA A 268 19.63 5.65 13.34
C ALA A 268 19.80 4.11 13.42
N ALA A 269 19.58 3.40 12.32
CA ALA A 269 19.83 1.96 12.24
C ALA A 269 21.33 1.60 12.46
N SER A 270 22.25 2.45 11.97
CA SER A 270 23.69 2.27 12.15
C SER A 270 24.09 2.44 13.62
N VAL A 271 23.55 3.46 14.29
CA VAL A 271 23.74 3.69 15.73
C VAL A 271 23.23 2.50 16.54
N LYS A 272 22.00 2.04 16.27
CA LYS A 272 21.40 0.88 16.97
C LYS A 272 22.29 -0.36 16.85
N ARG A 273 22.79 -0.68 15.65
CA ARG A 273 23.69 -1.81 15.43
C ARG A 273 25.00 -1.66 16.21
N ARG A 274 25.63 -0.48 16.22
CA ARG A 274 26.87 -0.24 16.97
C ARG A 274 26.68 -0.33 18.49
N LEU A 275 25.60 0.23 19.02
CA LEU A 275 25.26 0.14 20.45
C LEU A 275 24.95 -1.30 20.88
N TRP A 276 24.39 -2.12 19.99
CA TRP A 276 24.23 -3.56 20.24
C TRP A 276 25.59 -4.26 20.37
N ILE A 277 26.54 -3.97 19.46
CA ILE A 277 27.90 -4.52 19.52
C ILE A 277 28.60 -4.10 20.83
N PHE A 278 28.49 -2.83 21.24
CA PHE A 278 29.11 -2.36 22.49
C PHE A 278 28.60 -3.10 23.72
N ARG A 279 27.29 -3.36 23.79
CA ARG A 279 26.70 -4.16 24.88
C ARG A 279 27.14 -5.61 24.85
N LYS A 280 27.17 -6.23 23.66
CA LYS A 280 27.67 -7.61 23.51
C LYS A 280 29.12 -7.74 23.99
N ARG A 281 29.92 -6.67 23.85
CA ARG A 281 31.31 -6.59 24.32
C ARG A 281 31.46 -6.06 25.74
N GLY A 282 30.38 -5.88 26.50
CA GLY A 282 30.43 -5.37 27.89
C GLY A 282 30.78 -3.88 28.03
N LEU A 283 30.90 -3.13 26.94
CA LEU A 283 31.28 -1.70 26.96
C LEU A 283 30.13 -0.76 27.38
N LEU A 284 28.90 -1.28 27.34
CA LEU A 284 27.66 -0.64 27.79
C LEU A 284 26.81 -1.65 28.57
N PRO A 285 25.99 -1.21 29.54
CA PRO A 285 25.12 -2.10 30.29
C PRO A 285 24.09 -2.80 29.37
N PRO A 286 23.69 -4.03 29.69
CA PRO A 286 22.68 -4.77 28.91
C PRO A 286 21.38 -3.99 28.86
N TRP A 287 20.57 -4.22 27.82
CA TRP A 287 19.24 -3.63 27.73
C TRP A 287 18.41 -4.08 28.94
N ARG A 288 18.17 -3.20 29.91
CA ARG A 288 17.11 -3.47 30.88
C ARG A 288 15.80 -3.36 30.10
N ARG A 289 14.97 -4.41 30.11
CA ARG A 289 13.61 -4.37 29.54
C ARG A 289 12.77 -3.22 30.14
N ALA A 290 13.19 -2.64 31.26
CA ALA A 290 12.66 -1.43 31.84
C ALA A 290 12.92 -0.16 31.00
N ASP A 291 14.03 -0.03 30.29
CA ASP A 291 14.44 1.26 29.68
C ASP A 291 13.61 1.67 28.45
N SER A 292 13.00 0.72 27.74
CA SER A 292 12.02 1.02 26.69
C SER A 292 10.65 1.41 27.24
N ARG A 293 10.40 1.13 28.53
CA ARG A 293 9.17 1.51 29.26
C ARG A 293 9.36 2.69 30.21
N ALA A 294 10.59 3.02 30.61
CA ALA A 294 10.87 3.88 31.77
C ALA A 294 11.23 5.34 31.49
N ILE A 295 11.28 5.83 30.24
CA ILE A 295 11.63 7.25 30.02
C ILE A 295 10.48 8.20 30.43
N VAL A 296 9.24 7.71 30.50
CA VAL A 296 8.12 8.41 31.14
C VAL A 296 7.29 7.41 31.93
N GLY A 297 7.29 7.55 33.26
CA GLY A 297 6.52 6.69 34.17
C GLY A 297 5.01 6.79 33.95
N ASP A 298 4.29 5.73 34.32
CA ASP A 298 2.82 5.64 34.23
C ASP A 298 2.11 6.85 34.87
N ALA A 299 2.73 7.46 35.89
CA ALA A 299 2.26 8.67 36.56
C ALA A 299 1.97 9.84 35.60
N ARG A 300 2.82 10.09 34.60
CA ARG A 300 2.63 11.21 33.66
C ARG A 300 1.54 10.90 32.63
N PHE A 301 1.38 9.63 32.24
CA PHE A 301 0.25 9.21 31.40
C PHE A 301 -1.07 9.31 32.15
N LEU A 302 -1.09 8.89 33.42
CA LEU A 302 -2.25 9.00 34.30
C LEU A 302 -2.64 10.46 34.54
N ALA A 303 -1.69 11.34 34.82
CA ALA A 303 -1.95 12.76 35.02
C ALA A 303 -2.58 13.42 33.78
N LEU A 304 -2.06 13.13 32.58
CA LEU A 304 -2.62 13.69 31.33
C LEU A 304 -3.99 13.07 30.99
N ALA A 305 -4.16 11.77 31.22
CA ALA A 305 -5.43 11.10 30.97
C ALA A 305 -6.52 11.55 31.96
N ARG A 306 -6.19 11.79 33.23
CA ARG A 306 -7.11 12.35 34.25
C ARG A 306 -7.50 13.79 33.95
N LYS A 307 -6.65 14.55 33.25
CA LYS A 307 -6.99 15.88 32.70
C LYS A 307 -7.91 15.82 31.47
N GLY A 308 -8.39 14.63 31.07
CA GLY A 308 -9.32 14.46 29.95
C GLY A 308 -8.66 14.50 28.57
N LEU A 309 -7.33 14.49 28.47
CA LEU A 309 -6.67 14.53 27.16
C LEU A 309 -6.87 13.22 26.38
N GLY A 310 -7.19 13.34 25.10
CA GLY A 310 -7.28 12.22 24.17
C GLY A 310 -5.91 11.59 23.86
N PRO A 311 -5.86 10.34 23.38
CA PRO A 311 -4.61 9.63 23.09
C PRO A 311 -3.68 10.35 22.11
N THR A 312 -4.23 11.12 21.17
CA THR A 312 -3.46 11.92 20.20
C THR A 312 -2.72 13.07 20.89
N ALA A 313 -3.43 13.86 21.72
CA ALA A 313 -2.82 14.96 22.48
C ALA A 313 -1.79 14.45 23.51
N ILE A 314 -2.03 13.27 24.09
CA ILE A 314 -1.05 12.61 24.96
C ILE A 314 0.19 12.17 24.15
N ALA A 315 0.02 11.61 22.95
CA ALA A 315 1.14 11.21 22.09
C ALA A 315 2.05 12.39 21.73
N GLU A 316 1.47 13.53 21.37
CA GLU A 316 2.20 14.76 21.08
C GLU A 316 2.94 15.29 22.31
N ARG A 317 2.28 15.33 23.47
CA ARG A 317 2.82 15.95 24.69
C ARG A 317 3.87 15.10 25.41
N VAL A 318 3.86 13.79 25.18
CA VAL A 318 4.81 12.84 25.77
C VAL A 318 5.87 12.40 24.74
N GLY A 319 5.70 12.73 23.46
CA GLY A 319 6.66 12.40 22.40
C GLY A 319 6.72 10.91 22.04
N PHE A 320 5.63 10.17 22.28
CA PHE A 320 5.54 8.73 21.94
C PHE A 320 4.65 8.50 20.72
N PRO A 321 4.89 7.44 19.92
CA PRO A 321 3.99 7.05 18.84
C PRO A 321 2.57 6.76 19.37
N TYR A 322 1.55 7.19 18.64
CA TYR A 322 0.13 7.01 18.97
C TYR A 322 -0.20 5.57 19.45
N ALA A 323 0.27 4.55 18.73
CA ALA A 323 0.04 3.16 19.07
C ALA A 323 0.61 2.76 20.46
N THR A 324 1.75 3.34 20.84
CA THR A 324 2.37 3.11 22.16
C THR A 324 1.53 3.72 23.27
N VAL A 325 1.00 4.93 23.04
CA VAL A 325 0.12 5.62 23.99
C VAL A 325 -1.19 4.86 24.17
N VAL A 326 -1.83 4.42 23.07
CA VAL A 326 -3.06 3.61 23.13
C VAL A 326 -2.84 2.31 23.90
N GLY A 327 -1.75 1.60 23.61
CA GLY A 327 -1.41 0.36 24.32
C GLY A 327 -1.16 0.57 25.82
N ARG A 328 -0.49 1.67 26.19
CA ARG A 328 -0.27 2.04 27.60
C ARG A 328 -1.57 2.40 28.31
N LEU A 329 -2.41 3.25 27.73
CA LEU A 329 -3.71 3.62 28.32
C LEU A 329 -4.61 2.40 28.49
N ALA A 330 -4.59 1.45 27.53
CA ALA A 330 -5.31 0.18 27.67
C ALA A 330 -4.74 -0.68 28.81
N SER A 331 -3.41 -0.72 28.97
CA SER A 331 -2.76 -1.41 30.10
C SER A 331 -3.14 -0.81 31.46
N LEU A 332 -3.17 0.52 31.55
CA LEU A 332 -3.57 1.25 32.76
C LEU A 332 -5.04 0.99 33.14
N ARG A 333 -5.94 0.89 32.14
CA ARG A 333 -7.33 0.49 32.35
C ARG A 333 -7.47 -0.94 32.84
N ARG A 334 -6.72 -1.88 32.26
CA ARG A 334 -6.70 -3.29 32.73
C ARG A 334 -6.25 -3.41 34.18
N ARG A 335 -5.31 -2.55 34.61
CA ARG A 335 -4.83 -2.46 35.99
C ARG A 335 -5.75 -1.64 36.91
N LYS A 336 -6.92 -1.21 36.43
CA LYS A 336 -7.89 -0.38 37.16
C LYS A 336 -7.35 0.98 37.65
N LEU A 337 -6.27 1.50 37.04
CA LEU A 337 -5.66 2.79 37.40
C LEU A 337 -6.27 3.98 36.64
N LEU A 338 -7.02 3.70 35.57
CA LEU A 338 -7.68 4.69 34.72
C LEU A 338 -9.11 4.22 34.40
N ALA A 339 -10.07 5.14 34.48
CA ALA A 339 -11.47 4.86 34.16
C ALA A 339 -11.65 4.38 32.69
N PRO A 340 -12.67 3.55 32.41
CA PRO A 340 -13.05 3.23 31.04
C PRO A 340 -13.35 4.53 30.27
N PRO A 341 -13.06 4.58 28.96
CA PRO A 341 -13.40 5.75 28.17
C PRO A 341 -14.92 5.98 28.24
N THR A 342 -15.33 7.24 28.45
CA THR A 342 -16.73 7.59 28.26
C THR A 342 -17.14 7.21 26.84
N PRO A 343 -18.32 6.57 26.66
CA PRO A 343 -18.80 6.28 25.33
C PRO A 343 -18.87 7.60 24.56
N LYS A 344 -18.25 7.64 23.37
CA LYS A 344 -18.31 8.84 22.55
C LYS A 344 -19.79 9.17 22.30
N PRO A 345 -20.21 10.43 22.45
CA PRO A 345 -21.56 10.82 22.04
C PRO A 345 -21.74 10.40 20.58
N ILE A 346 -22.90 9.80 20.31
CA ILE A 346 -23.26 9.31 18.98
C ILE A 346 -23.09 10.48 18.02
N ASN A 347 -22.26 10.28 17.00
CA ASN A 347 -21.90 11.32 16.05
C ASN A 347 -23.18 11.88 15.43
N SER A 348 -23.50 13.15 15.70
CA SER A 348 -24.72 13.86 15.25
C SER A 348 -24.86 13.96 13.73
N ARG A 349 -23.87 13.46 12.99
CA ARG A 349 -23.86 13.33 11.52
C ARG A 349 -24.53 12.06 10.99
N LEU A 350 -24.98 11.15 11.86
CA LEU A 350 -25.66 9.91 11.46
C LEU A 350 -27.17 10.12 11.51
N ARG A 351 -27.73 10.67 10.43
CA ARG A 351 -29.13 11.08 10.23
C ARG A 351 -30.16 9.94 10.20
N VAL A 352 -30.02 8.91 11.03
CA VAL A 352 -30.98 7.80 11.06
C VAL A 352 -31.49 7.69 12.47
N SER A 353 -32.79 7.91 12.64
CA SER A 353 -33.44 7.88 13.95
C SER A 353 -33.55 6.45 14.49
N ASP A 354 -33.72 6.32 15.80
CA ASP A 354 -33.91 5.01 16.43
C ASP A 354 -35.25 4.38 16.03
N SER A 355 -36.28 5.19 15.70
CA SER A 355 -37.56 4.72 15.16
C SER A 355 -37.40 4.12 13.77
N GLU A 356 -36.56 4.73 12.92
CA GLU A 356 -36.25 4.22 11.58
C GLU A 356 -35.45 2.91 11.63
N LEU A 357 -34.50 2.78 12.57
CA LEU A 357 -33.82 1.51 12.82
C LEU A 357 -34.78 0.41 13.32
N ARG A 358 -35.73 0.74 14.22
CA ARG A 358 -36.76 -0.22 14.67
C ARG A 358 -37.69 -0.64 13.53
N ALA A 359 -38.08 0.29 12.66
CA ALA A 359 -38.91 -0.01 11.49
C ALA A 359 -38.20 -0.98 10.53
N LEU A 360 -36.91 -0.77 10.27
CA LEU A 360 -36.12 -1.68 9.43
C LEU A 360 -35.95 -3.06 10.07
N VAL A 361 -35.75 -3.15 11.39
CA VAL A 361 -35.71 -4.46 12.07
C VAL A 361 -37.06 -5.17 11.99
N ARG A 362 -38.18 -4.45 12.20
CA ARG A 362 -39.54 -5.01 12.08
C ARG A 362 -39.86 -5.49 10.66
N ALA A 363 -39.35 -4.79 9.65
CA ALA A 363 -39.44 -5.20 8.26
C ALA A 363 -38.46 -6.34 7.88
N GLY A 364 -37.80 -6.98 8.86
CA GLY A 364 -36.97 -8.17 8.66
C GLY A 364 -35.53 -7.90 8.22
N PHE A 365 -35.09 -6.64 8.18
CA PHE A 365 -33.73 -6.31 7.76
C PHE A 365 -32.71 -6.66 8.85
N GLY A 366 -31.69 -7.46 8.49
CA GLY A 366 -30.57 -7.78 9.37
C GLY A 366 -29.58 -6.61 9.53
N PRO A 367 -28.72 -6.61 10.58
CA PRO A 367 -27.84 -5.48 10.91
C PRO A 367 -26.90 -5.03 9.76
N SER A 368 -26.46 -5.97 8.93
CA SER A 368 -25.62 -5.67 7.76
C SER A 368 -26.38 -4.92 6.67
N LEU A 369 -27.63 -5.29 6.43
CA LEU A 369 -28.47 -4.69 5.40
C LEU A 369 -29.00 -3.33 5.85
N ILE A 370 -29.28 -3.18 7.15
CA ILE A 370 -29.56 -1.89 7.77
C ILE A 370 -28.36 -0.96 7.59
N ALA A 371 -27.16 -1.37 8.00
CA ALA A 371 -25.92 -0.59 7.86
C ALA A 371 -25.70 -0.08 6.43
N TYR A 372 -25.93 -0.96 5.46
CA TYR A 372 -25.88 -0.59 4.04
C TYR A 372 -26.94 0.47 3.67
N ARG A 373 -28.21 0.21 3.98
CA ARG A 373 -29.34 1.08 3.63
C ARG A 373 -29.23 2.47 4.25
N VAL A 374 -28.68 2.55 5.45
CA VAL A 374 -28.60 3.80 6.22
C VAL A 374 -27.23 4.49 6.11
N GLY A 375 -26.30 3.94 5.32
CA GLY A 375 -24.96 4.50 5.15
C GLY A 375 -24.12 4.53 6.44
N LEU A 376 -24.43 3.67 7.41
CA LEU A 376 -23.75 3.59 8.70
C LEU A 376 -22.77 2.42 8.73
N GLY A 377 -21.68 2.56 9.49
CA GLY A 377 -20.77 1.43 9.75
C GLY A 377 -21.47 0.29 10.49
N LEU A 378 -21.18 -0.97 10.11
CA LEU A 378 -21.79 -2.16 10.70
C LEU A 378 -21.61 -2.25 12.23
N THR A 379 -20.44 -1.87 12.73
CA THR A 379 -20.16 -1.83 14.18
C THR A 379 -21.06 -0.83 14.90
N THR A 380 -21.33 0.32 14.28
CA THR A 380 -22.24 1.35 14.80
C THR A 380 -23.69 0.87 14.83
N VAL A 381 -24.16 0.23 13.75
CA VAL A 381 -25.54 -0.33 13.70
C VAL A 381 -25.72 -1.43 14.72
N LYS A 382 -24.77 -2.36 14.86
CA LYS A 382 -24.83 -3.42 15.89
C LYS A 382 -24.88 -2.84 17.31
N ALA A 383 -24.09 -1.81 17.59
CA ALA A 383 -24.10 -1.16 18.89
C ALA A 383 -25.45 -0.47 19.18
N ARG A 384 -26.03 0.24 18.20
CA ARG A 384 -27.33 0.91 18.34
C ARG A 384 -28.48 -0.08 18.49
N LEU A 385 -28.52 -1.15 17.67
CA LEU A 385 -29.53 -2.20 17.81
C LEU A 385 -29.44 -2.93 19.16
N LYS A 386 -28.23 -3.11 19.70
CA LYS A 386 -28.04 -3.64 21.05
C LYS A 386 -28.59 -2.69 22.11
N ALA A 387 -28.31 -1.39 22.00
CA ALA A 387 -28.85 -0.37 22.91
C ALA A 387 -30.39 -0.28 22.85
N LEU A 388 -30.99 -0.43 21.66
CA LEU A 388 -32.43 -0.44 21.46
C LEU A 388 -33.13 -1.69 22.01
N ARG A 389 -32.42 -2.82 22.10
CA ARG A 389 -32.92 -4.03 22.75
C ARG A 389 -32.87 -3.93 24.28
N THR A 390 -31.92 -3.16 24.82
CA THR A 390 -31.77 -2.95 26.27
C THR A 390 -32.61 -1.80 26.80
N ALA A 391 -33.12 -0.91 25.93
CA ALA A 391 -34.04 0.15 26.29
C ALA A 391 -35.48 -0.36 26.21
N ALA A 392 -36.13 -0.54 27.38
CA ALA A 392 -37.55 -0.89 27.49
C ALA A 392 -38.43 0.10 26.68
N PRO A 393 -39.55 -0.34 26.09
CA PRO A 393 -40.47 0.58 25.42
C PRO A 393 -41.05 1.57 26.44
N PRO A 394 -41.24 2.86 26.07
CA PRO A 394 -42.00 3.77 26.91
C PRO A 394 -43.44 3.26 26.99
N GLU A 395 -43.96 3.14 28.21
CA GLU A 395 -45.37 2.86 28.48
C GLU A 395 -46.24 3.90 27.76
N HIS A 396 -47.34 3.41 27.19
CA HIS A 396 -48.34 4.21 26.52
C HIS A 396 -48.84 5.31 27.47
N ALA A 397 -48.49 6.56 27.18
CA ALA A 397 -49.24 7.70 27.68
C ALA A 397 -50.56 7.74 26.90
N SER A 398 -51.58 7.08 27.45
CA SER A 398 -52.97 7.34 27.15
C SER A 398 -53.31 8.75 27.61
N SER A 399 -53.71 9.62 26.69
CA SER A 399 -54.77 10.65 26.82
C SER A 399 -55.00 11.29 25.47
#